data_AF-A0ABC9BX10-F1
#
_entry.id   AF-A0ABC9BX10-F1
#
_cell.length_a   1.000
_cell.length_b   1.000
_cell.length_c   1.000
_cell.angle_alpha   90.00
_cell.angle_beta   90.00
_cell.angle_gamma   90.00
#
_symmetry.space_group_name_H-M   'P 1'
#
loop_
_entity.id
_entity.type
_entity.pdbx_description
1 polymer ?
#
loop_
_entity_poly.entity_id
_entity_poly.type
_entity_poly.pdbx_seq_one_letter_code
_entity_poly.pdbx_strand_id
1 'polypeptide(L)'
;MARQTNSVSVVEKAYGTHQFKVIGYNQNIYSFPIRSGTFNIGGYDWRLVYYPRTRSLDEIDNDDYIEVDLELLSKAEVRVMVDLFFINQVTNLPYSVACTNEPMKLTRKSVWATCDLMKMSELESSGYGRDNSVIIRCDLTVILLPDVPETKSMYEIEVPPPEMAQQFGMLLEDMTSSDVTFEVGGKSFHAHRLVLATRSPVFKAQLFGSMRDTRMESLVICEMEPEVFKVLLHYIYNESLPSMDHGADRANRHEMLCHLLEAADRYAIERLKVICESMLLLDLDVENVAMTLAVAEQQHCKQLTNACLEFMEPPEKMEAVVATDGYNQLKRDQPALLFKVWESSVHRRSSKETRADARMA
;
A
#
# COMPACT_ATOMS: atom_id res chain seq x y z
N MET A 1 -18.90 4.90 26.71
CA MET A 1 -19.01 5.18 25.26
C MET A 1 -18.85 3.87 24.51
N ALA A 2 -19.83 3.46 23.71
CA ALA A 2 -19.73 2.25 22.91
C ALA A 2 -18.84 2.53 21.68
N ARG A 3 -17.67 1.88 21.60
CA ARG A 3 -16.84 1.91 20.40
C ARG A 3 -17.40 0.92 19.41
N GLN A 4 -17.95 1.41 18.31
CA GLN A 4 -18.27 0.59 17.15
C GLN A 4 -17.05 0.56 16.22
N THR A 5 -16.57 -0.64 15.92
CA THR A 5 -15.58 -0.86 14.87
C THR A 5 -16.22 -1.69 13.78
N ASN A 6 -15.92 -1.37 12.52
CA ASN A 6 -16.38 -2.10 11.36
C ASN A 6 -15.13 -2.57 10.60
N SER A 7 -15.10 -3.84 10.22
CA SER A 7 -14.12 -4.36 9.28
C SER A 7 -14.86 -5.11 8.16
N VAL A 8 -14.31 -5.02 6.95
CA VAL A 8 -14.81 -5.74 5.78
C VAL A 8 -13.64 -6.57 5.27
N SER A 9 -13.82 -7.88 5.20
CA SER A 9 -12.85 -8.79 4.60
C SER A 9 -13.44 -9.33 3.31
N VAL A 10 -12.73 -9.15 2.20
CA VAL A 10 -13.07 -9.75 0.90
C VAL A 10 -12.10 -10.90 0.68
N VAL A 11 -12.66 -12.10 0.52
CA VAL A 11 -11.87 -13.30 0.22
C VAL A 11 -11.68 -13.38 -1.29
N GLU A 12 -10.47 -13.07 -1.76
CA GLU A 12 -10.11 -13.19 -3.17
C GLU A 12 -9.68 -14.65 -3.48
N LYS A 13 -9.96 -15.12 -4.69
CA LYS A 13 -9.60 -16.48 -5.14
C LYS A 13 -8.88 -16.42 -6.48
N ALA A 14 -7.74 -17.09 -6.56
CA ALA A 14 -7.03 -17.34 -7.81
C ALA A 14 -7.26 -18.78 -8.25
N TYR A 15 -7.46 -18.99 -9.55
CA TYR A 15 -7.72 -20.30 -10.14
C TYR A 15 -6.66 -20.61 -11.20
N GLY A 16 -6.23 -21.87 -11.28
CA GLY A 16 -5.36 -22.32 -12.35
C GLY A 16 -5.37 -23.83 -12.54
N THR A 17 -4.97 -24.26 -13.74
CA THR A 17 -4.91 -25.66 -14.13
C THR A 17 -3.50 -26.00 -14.59
N HIS A 18 -2.96 -27.12 -14.11
CA HIS A 18 -1.68 -27.66 -14.54
C HIS A 18 -1.83 -29.10 -15.06
N GLN A 19 -1.14 -29.42 -16.16
CA GLN A 19 -1.08 -30.78 -16.71
C GLN A 19 0.33 -31.33 -16.65
N PHE A 20 0.46 -32.53 -16.11
CA PHE A 20 1.71 -33.25 -15.94
C PHE A 20 1.64 -34.60 -16.63
N LYS A 21 2.40 -34.75 -17.72
CA LYS A 21 2.55 -36.03 -18.43
C LYS A 21 3.76 -36.77 -17.90
N VAL A 22 3.53 -37.92 -17.28
CA VAL A 22 4.59 -38.80 -16.77
C VAL A 22 4.88 -39.86 -17.84
N ILE A 23 6.12 -39.92 -18.31
CA ILE A 23 6.59 -40.94 -19.26
C ILE A 23 7.37 -41.99 -18.47
N GLY A 24 7.17 -43.28 -18.77
CA GLY A 24 7.75 -44.38 -18.01
C GLY A 24 7.08 -44.59 -16.66
N TYR A 25 5.77 -44.35 -16.56
CA TYR A 25 5.02 -44.36 -15.29
C TYR A 25 5.12 -45.68 -14.52
N ASN A 26 5.42 -46.81 -15.18
CA ASN A 26 5.59 -48.12 -14.55
C ASN A 26 7.04 -48.63 -14.48
N GLN A 27 8.01 -47.86 -15.01
CA GLN A 27 9.39 -48.32 -15.25
C GLN A 27 10.37 -48.03 -14.10
N ASN A 28 9.96 -47.28 -13.08
CA ASN A 28 10.85 -46.93 -11.97
C ASN A 28 10.91 -48.06 -10.93
N ILE A 29 11.97 -48.87 -11.00
CA ILE A 29 12.30 -49.95 -10.06
C ILE A 29 12.99 -49.39 -8.79
N TYR A 30 13.47 -48.15 -8.85
CA TYR A 30 14.17 -47.49 -7.75
C TYR A 30 13.32 -46.33 -7.20
N SER A 31 12.48 -46.60 -6.20
CA SER A 31 11.94 -45.77 -5.09
C SER A 31 11.86 -44.21 -5.17
N PHE A 32 12.10 -43.55 -6.30
CA PHE A 32 12.23 -42.11 -6.41
C PHE A 32 11.00 -41.51 -7.09
N PRO A 33 10.39 -40.47 -6.49
CA PRO A 33 9.25 -39.80 -7.09
C PRO A 33 9.60 -39.03 -8.37
N ILE A 34 8.64 -38.99 -9.29
CA ILE A 34 8.73 -38.24 -10.54
C ILE A 34 8.06 -36.89 -10.34
N ARG A 35 8.80 -35.80 -10.54
CA ARG A 35 8.36 -34.43 -10.25
C ARG A 35 7.98 -33.67 -11.52
N SER A 36 6.91 -32.88 -11.43
CA SER A 36 6.55 -31.93 -12.50
C SER A 36 7.51 -30.73 -12.54
N GLY A 37 7.43 -29.98 -13.64
CA GLY A 37 7.92 -28.60 -13.64
C GLY A 37 7.20 -27.75 -12.60
N THR A 38 7.85 -26.70 -12.12
CA THR A 38 7.23 -25.73 -11.23
C THR A 38 6.23 -24.87 -11.99
N PHE A 39 5.05 -24.62 -11.41
CA PHE A 39 4.02 -23.77 -11.98
C PHE A 39 3.51 -22.76 -10.95
N ASN A 40 3.06 -21.58 -11.40
CA ASN A 40 2.64 -20.48 -10.54
C ASN A 40 1.12 -20.27 -10.63
N ILE A 41 0.44 -20.28 -9.48
CA ILE A 41 -0.99 -19.97 -9.35
C ILE A 41 -1.18 -19.14 -8.09
N GLY A 42 -1.88 -18.01 -8.20
CA GLY A 42 -2.14 -17.10 -7.09
C GLY A 42 -0.89 -16.44 -6.51
N GLY A 43 0.20 -16.33 -7.28
CA GLY A 43 1.47 -15.78 -6.81
C GLY A 43 2.34 -16.77 -6.03
N TYR A 44 1.92 -18.02 -5.90
CA TYR A 44 2.65 -19.09 -5.23
C TYR A 44 3.17 -20.12 -6.24
N ASP A 45 4.33 -20.69 -5.94
CA ASP A 45 4.99 -21.70 -6.74
C ASP A 45 4.65 -23.10 -6.24
N TRP A 46 4.23 -23.96 -7.16
CA TRP A 46 3.68 -25.29 -6.91
C TRP A 46 4.41 -26.35 -7.71
N ARG A 47 4.26 -27.61 -7.28
CA ARG A 47 4.79 -28.78 -7.98
C ARG A 47 3.95 -30.03 -7.68
N LEU A 48 3.75 -30.87 -8.68
CA LEU A 48 3.19 -32.21 -8.51
C LEU A 48 4.31 -33.25 -8.37
N VAL A 49 4.06 -34.24 -7.53
CA VAL A 49 5.00 -35.35 -7.27
C VAL A 49 4.26 -36.67 -7.42
N TYR A 50 4.67 -37.47 -8.39
CA TYR A 50 4.06 -38.75 -8.72
C TYR A 50 4.88 -39.91 -8.17
N TYR A 51 4.20 -40.86 -7.52
CA TYR A 51 4.79 -42.08 -6.97
C TYR A 51 4.17 -43.30 -7.66
N PRO A 52 4.95 -44.08 -8.42
CA PRO A 52 4.44 -45.16 -9.26
C PRO A 52 4.12 -46.46 -8.50
N ARG A 53 4.60 -46.62 -7.26
CA ARG A 53 4.51 -47.86 -6.46
C ARG A 53 4.63 -47.58 -4.97
N THR A 54 3.58 -47.06 -4.35
CA THR A 54 3.53 -46.94 -2.90
C THR A 54 2.88 -48.20 -2.31
N ARG A 55 3.40 -48.63 -1.16
CA ARG A 55 2.93 -49.84 -0.49
C ARG A 55 1.72 -49.46 0.35
N SER A 56 0.60 -50.14 0.11
CA SER A 56 -0.63 -50.00 0.90
C SER A 56 -0.34 -50.06 2.41
N LEU A 57 -1.04 -49.24 3.19
CA LEU A 57 -1.03 -49.32 4.66
C LEU A 57 -1.71 -50.60 5.18
N ASP A 58 -2.58 -51.19 4.35
CA ASP A 58 -3.25 -52.46 4.63
C ASP A 58 -2.48 -53.61 3.97
N GLU A 59 -1.74 -54.38 4.77
CA GLU A 59 -0.82 -55.48 4.37
C GLU A 59 -1.50 -56.71 3.72
N ILE A 60 -2.76 -56.59 3.29
CA ILE A 60 -3.57 -57.70 2.75
C ILE A 60 -3.60 -57.67 1.21
N ASP A 61 -3.36 -56.50 0.60
CA ASP A 61 -3.37 -56.32 -0.86
C ASP A 61 -1.95 -56.33 -1.41
N ASN A 62 -1.72 -57.12 -2.46
CA ASN A 62 -0.39 -57.31 -3.06
C ASN A 62 -0.19 -56.42 -4.30
N ASP A 63 -1.10 -55.46 -4.52
CA ASP A 63 -1.07 -54.51 -5.63
C ASP A 63 -0.32 -53.23 -5.25
N ASP A 64 0.33 -52.62 -6.24
CA ASP A 64 1.00 -51.34 -6.08
C ASP A 64 -0.03 -50.21 -6.20
N TYR A 65 0.05 -49.21 -5.33
CA TYR A 65 -0.79 -48.02 -5.42
C TYR A 65 -0.04 -46.85 -6.01
N ILE A 66 -0.80 -45.98 -6.65
CA ILE A 66 -0.33 -44.71 -7.19
C ILE A 66 -0.64 -43.61 -6.20
N GLU A 67 0.33 -42.74 -5.95
CA GLU A 67 0.14 -41.50 -5.18
C GLU A 67 0.58 -40.28 -5.97
N VAL A 68 -0.12 -39.16 -5.75
CA VAL A 68 0.17 -37.86 -6.34
C VAL A 68 0.09 -36.80 -5.26
N ASP A 69 1.22 -36.18 -4.94
CA ASP A 69 1.27 -35.08 -3.97
C ASP A 69 1.31 -33.72 -4.68
N LEU A 70 0.73 -32.72 -4.01
CA LEU A 70 0.91 -31.31 -4.33
C LEU A 70 1.82 -30.65 -3.29
N GLU A 71 2.98 -30.13 -3.74
CA GLU A 71 3.96 -29.41 -2.94
C GLU A 71 3.83 -27.88 -3.14
N LEU A 72 3.81 -27.14 -2.02
CA LEU A 72 4.01 -25.68 -2.01
C LEU A 72 5.51 -25.37 -1.87
N LEU A 73 6.08 -24.64 -2.83
CA LEU A 73 7.50 -24.27 -2.82
C LEU A 73 7.76 -22.91 -2.16
N SER A 74 6.79 -21.99 -2.23
CA SER A 74 6.89 -20.66 -1.62
C SER A 74 6.94 -20.73 -0.09
N LYS A 75 7.70 -19.83 0.56
CA LYS A 75 7.78 -19.72 2.03
C LYS A 75 6.55 -18.99 2.59
N ALA A 76 5.38 -19.58 2.41
CA ALA A 76 4.12 -19.03 2.88
C ALA A 76 3.23 -20.13 3.46
N GLU A 77 2.13 -19.69 4.06
CA GLU A 77 1.00 -20.53 4.41
C GLU A 77 -0.20 -20.04 3.60
N VAL A 78 -0.91 -20.96 2.97
CA VAL A 78 -1.99 -20.63 2.04
C VAL A 78 -3.12 -21.62 2.15
N ARG A 79 -4.35 -21.16 1.96
CA ARG A 79 -5.53 -22.03 1.88
C ARG A 79 -5.83 -22.38 0.43
N VAL A 80 -6.02 -23.65 0.13
CA VAL A 80 -6.29 -24.13 -1.22
C VAL A 80 -7.42 -25.14 -1.28
N MET A 81 -8.03 -25.24 -2.45
CA MET A 81 -8.83 -26.40 -2.85
C MET A 81 -8.20 -27.03 -4.09
N VAL A 82 -8.14 -28.35 -4.13
CA VAL A 82 -7.48 -29.13 -5.18
C VAL A 82 -8.45 -30.16 -5.75
N ASP A 83 -8.43 -30.32 -7.07
CA ASP A 83 -9.06 -31.44 -7.76
C ASP A 83 -8.05 -32.05 -8.74
N LEU A 84 -7.79 -33.35 -8.58
CA LEU A 84 -6.88 -34.12 -9.41
C LEU A 84 -7.66 -35.03 -10.34
N PHE A 85 -7.20 -35.09 -11.58
CA PHE A 85 -7.78 -35.93 -12.61
C PHE A 85 -6.72 -36.76 -13.32
N PHE A 86 -7.07 -38.01 -13.62
CA PHE A 86 -6.41 -38.76 -14.69
C PHE A 86 -7.14 -38.52 -16.01
N ILE A 87 -6.39 -38.20 -17.05
CA ILE A 87 -6.96 -37.96 -18.38
C ILE A 87 -6.94 -39.26 -19.17
N ASN A 88 -8.10 -39.73 -19.61
CA ASN A 88 -8.20 -40.88 -20.48
C ASN A 88 -7.59 -40.52 -21.84
N GLN A 89 -6.56 -41.23 -22.28
CA GLN A 89 -5.82 -40.85 -23.49
C GLN A 89 -6.55 -41.23 -24.79
N VAL A 90 -7.66 -41.96 -24.71
CA VAL A 90 -8.51 -42.32 -25.86
C VAL A 90 -9.67 -41.35 -26.01
N THR A 91 -10.40 -41.10 -24.92
CA THR A 91 -11.59 -40.24 -24.93
C THR A 91 -11.27 -38.78 -24.62
N ASN A 92 -10.06 -38.50 -24.12
CA ASN A 92 -9.62 -37.21 -23.60
C ASN A 92 -10.50 -36.69 -22.44
N LEU A 93 -11.26 -37.58 -21.78
CA LEU A 93 -12.12 -37.24 -20.67
C LEU A 93 -11.34 -37.33 -19.34
N PRO A 94 -11.49 -36.33 -18.46
CA PRO A 94 -10.92 -36.38 -17.12
C PRO A 94 -11.74 -37.29 -16.20
N TYR A 95 -11.05 -38.06 -15.36
CA TYR A 95 -11.64 -38.80 -14.24
C TYR A 95 -11.09 -38.24 -12.94
N SER A 96 -11.96 -37.66 -12.09
CA SER A 96 -11.54 -37.11 -10.80
C SER A 96 -11.14 -38.27 -9.89
N VAL A 97 -9.90 -38.21 -9.41
CA VAL A 97 -9.28 -39.25 -8.59
C VAL A 97 -9.10 -38.81 -7.14
N ALA A 98 -9.01 -37.51 -6.91
CA ALA A 98 -8.96 -36.94 -5.56
C ALA A 98 -9.41 -35.48 -5.60
N CYS A 99 -10.29 -35.10 -4.68
CA CYS A 99 -10.75 -33.73 -4.53
C CYS A 99 -10.84 -33.32 -3.06
N THR A 100 -10.64 -32.04 -2.79
CA THR A 100 -10.81 -31.47 -1.46
C THR A 100 -12.23 -30.90 -1.29
N ASN A 101 -12.99 -31.37 -0.31
CA ASN A 101 -14.35 -30.88 -0.04
C ASN A 101 -14.37 -29.49 0.59
N GLU A 102 -13.33 -29.15 1.37
CA GLU A 102 -13.17 -27.86 2.03
C GLU A 102 -11.76 -27.30 1.82
N PRO A 103 -11.58 -25.97 1.91
CA PRO A 103 -10.25 -25.36 1.79
C PRO A 103 -9.30 -25.85 2.89
N MET A 104 -8.16 -26.40 2.47
CA MET A 104 -7.11 -26.88 3.38
C MET A 104 -5.94 -25.91 3.46
N LYS A 105 -5.26 -25.88 4.61
CA LYS A 105 -4.02 -25.11 4.82
C LYS A 105 -2.82 -25.91 4.31
N LEU A 106 -2.04 -25.33 3.40
CA LEU A 106 -0.76 -25.85 2.96
C LEU A 106 0.37 -24.88 3.34
N THR A 107 1.51 -25.44 3.74
CA THR A 107 2.73 -24.73 4.09
C THR A 107 3.89 -25.36 3.35
N ARG A 108 5.05 -24.71 3.27
CA ARG A 108 6.26 -25.34 2.72
C ARG A 108 6.69 -26.61 3.47
N LYS A 109 6.22 -26.84 4.70
CA LYS A 109 6.51 -28.03 5.51
C LYS A 109 5.43 -29.10 5.43
N SER A 110 4.29 -28.81 4.81
CA SER A 110 3.18 -29.75 4.64
C SER A 110 2.85 -29.94 3.17
N VAL A 111 2.57 -31.17 2.78
CA VAL A 111 2.12 -31.52 1.43
C VAL A 111 0.66 -31.94 1.48
N TRP A 112 -0.07 -31.72 0.40
CA TRP A 112 -1.31 -32.46 0.20
C TRP A 112 -0.93 -33.77 -0.45
N ALA A 113 -1.03 -34.86 0.32
CA ALA A 113 -0.72 -36.19 -0.13
C ALA A 113 -2.00 -36.99 -0.34
N THR A 114 -2.04 -37.75 -1.42
CA THR A 114 -3.10 -38.74 -1.67
C THR A 114 -2.59 -40.08 -1.20
N CYS A 115 -3.42 -40.87 -0.50
CA CYS A 115 -3.12 -42.27 -0.23
C CYS A 115 -4.00 -43.15 -1.13
N ASP A 116 -3.44 -44.23 -1.66
CA ASP A 116 -4.18 -45.30 -2.37
C ASP A 116 -5.11 -44.81 -3.50
N LEU A 117 -4.66 -43.82 -4.29
CA LEU A 117 -5.50 -43.08 -5.24
C LEU A 117 -6.06 -43.95 -6.37
N MET A 118 -5.25 -44.87 -6.89
CA MET A 118 -5.69 -45.88 -7.85
C MET A 118 -4.70 -47.06 -7.83
N LYS A 119 -5.22 -48.26 -8.02
CA LYS A 119 -4.40 -49.46 -8.21
C LYS A 119 -3.63 -49.38 -9.51
N MET A 120 -2.37 -49.81 -9.50
CA MET A 120 -1.55 -49.85 -10.70
C MET A 120 -2.16 -50.76 -11.77
N SER A 121 -2.71 -51.91 -11.36
CA SER A 121 -3.43 -52.84 -12.25
C SER A 121 -4.68 -52.21 -12.89
N GLU A 122 -5.41 -51.37 -12.16
CA GLU A 122 -6.57 -50.63 -12.67
C GLU A 122 -6.13 -49.56 -13.67
N LEU A 123 -5.07 -48.81 -13.37
CA LEU A 123 -4.51 -47.83 -14.31
C LEU A 123 -4.08 -48.49 -15.63
N GLU A 124 -3.41 -49.64 -15.56
CA GLU A 124 -2.93 -50.38 -16.73
C GLU A 124 -4.06 -51.05 -17.54
N SER A 125 -5.13 -51.50 -16.88
CA SER A 125 -6.31 -52.07 -17.56
C SER A 125 -7.30 -51.01 -18.07
N SER A 126 -7.12 -49.75 -17.67
CA SER A 126 -7.93 -48.61 -18.09
C SER A 126 -7.41 -47.92 -19.38
N GLY A 127 -8.10 -46.84 -19.80
CA GLY A 127 -7.62 -45.94 -20.86
C GLY A 127 -6.70 -44.81 -20.38
N TYR A 128 -6.32 -44.78 -19.10
CA TYR A 128 -5.52 -43.70 -18.49
C TYR A 128 -4.01 -43.91 -18.66
N GLY A 129 -3.52 -45.15 -18.50
CA GLY A 129 -2.14 -45.55 -18.77
C GLY A 129 -1.98 -46.05 -20.21
N ARG A 130 -1.43 -45.24 -21.11
CA ARG A 130 -1.23 -45.60 -22.51
C ARG A 130 0.07 -45.02 -23.07
N ASP A 131 0.65 -45.72 -24.04
CA ASP A 131 1.91 -45.36 -24.69
C ASP A 131 3.05 -45.08 -23.69
N ASN A 132 3.12 -45.93 -22.65
CA ASN A 132 4.06 -45.79 -21.54
C ASN A 132 3.97 -44.43 -20.83
N SER A 133 2.79 -43.81 -20.80
CA SER A 133 2.58 -42.53 -20.13
C SER A 133 1.25 -42.44 -19.40
N VAL A 134 1.18 -41.55 -18.42
CA VAL A 134 -0.07 -41.13 -17.75
C VAL A 134 -0.11 -39.60 -17.72
N ILE A 135 -1.31 -39.02 -17.87
CA ILE A 135 -1.51 -37.57 -17.83
C ILE A 135 -2.34 -37.23 -16.60
N ILE A 136 -1.76 -36.41 -15.75
CA ILE A 136 -2.34 -35.93 -14.50
C ILE A 136 -2.71 -34.47 -14.71
N ARG A 137 -3.96 -34.10 -14.43
CA ARG A 137 -4.40 -32.70 -14.40
C ARG A 137 -4.70 -32.31 -12.96
N CYS A 138 -4.20 -31.15 -12.55
CA CYS A 138 -4.48 -30.53 -11.27
C CYS A 138 -5.19 -29.20 -11.49
N ASP A 139 -6.42 -29.10 -11.00
CA ASP A 139 -7.15 -27.85 -10.91
C ASP A 139 -7.00 -27.31 -9.49
N LEU A 140 -6.34 -26.17 -9.35
CA LEU A 140 -5.97 -25.57 -8.08
C LEU A 140 -6.70 -24.23 -7.90
N THR A 141 -7.39 -24.10 -6.77
CA THR A 141 -7.97 -22.84 -6.30
C THR A 141 -7.18 -22.36 -5.09
N VAL A 142 -6.56 -21.20 -5.20
CA VAL A 142 -5.82 -20.54 -4.12
C VAL A 142 -6.70 -19.46 -3.50
N ILE A 143 -6.94 -19.56 -2.20
CA ILE A 143 -7.68 -18.56 -1.43
C ILE A 143 -6.69 -17.52 -0.93
N LEU A 144 -6.70 -16.36 -1.59
CA LEU A 144 -5.92 -15.20 -1.25
C LEU A 144 -6.63 -14.49 -0.10
N LEU A 145 -6.27 -14.89 1.12
CA LEU A 145 -6.67 -14.12 2.28
C LEU A 145 -5.78 -12.88 2.35
N PRO A 146 -6.36 -11.69 2.59
CA PRO A 146 -5.54 -10.54 2.97
C PRO A 146 -4.72 -10.96 4.18
N ASP A 147 -3.43 -10.57 4.19
CA ASP A 147 -2.53 -10.73 5.33
C ASP A 147 -3.16 -10.05 6.55
N VAL A 148 -3.99 -10.78 7.29
CA VAL A 148 -4.41 -10.40 8.63
C VAL A 148 -3.28 -10.92 9.51
N PRO A 149 -2.44 -10.04 10.09
CA PRO A 149 -1.34 -10.48 10.93
C PRO A 149 -1.89 -11.38 12.04
N GLU A 150 -1.50 -12.65 12.05
CA GLU A 150 -1.87 -13.60 13.09
C GLU A 150 -1.31 -13.10 14.43
N THR A 151 -2.19 -12.65 15.32
CA THR A 151 -1.86 -12.39 16.72
C THR A 151 -1.58 -13.72 17.43
N LYS A 152 -0.30 -14.10 17.51
CA LYS A 152 0.20 -15.18 18.37
C LYS A 152 0.44 -14.66 19.79
N SER A 153 -0.50 -14.90 20.71
CA SER A 153 -0.27 -15.19 22.15
C SER A 153 -1.61 -15.21 22.91
N MET A 154 -1.87 -16.23 23.73
CA MET A 154 -3.05 -16.33 24.61
C MET A 154 -2.94 -15.51 25.92
N TYR A 155 -1.89 -14.72 26.06
CA TYR A 155 -1.79 -13.70 27.10
C TYR A 155 -1.34 -12.41 26.43
N GLU A 156 -2.26 -11.46 26.31
CA GLU A 156 -1.99 -10.11 25.83
C GLU A 156 -2.01 -9.20 27.05
N ILE A 157 -0.82 -8.75 27.46
CA ILE A 157 -0.73 -7.59 28.34
C ILE A 157 -1.13 -6.42 27.42
N GLU A 158 -2.33 -5.88 27.59
CA GLU A 158 -2.75 -4.68 26.88
C GLU A 158 -1.78 -3.55 27.25
N VAL A 159 -0.89 -3.22 26.30
CA VAL A 159 -0.01 -2.08 26.45
C VAL A 159 -0.86 -0.83 26.21
N PRO A 160 -0.96 0.09 27.19
CA PRO A 160 -1.68 1.34 26.96
C PRO A 160 -1.05 2.09 25.79
N PRO A 161 -1.84 2.86 25.01
CA PRO A 161 -1.32 3.60 23.88
C PRO A 161 -0.22 4.58 24.32
N PRO A 162 0.74 4.93 23.44
CA PRO A 162 1.77 5.89 23.78
C PRO A 162 1.13 7.24 24.12
N GLU A 163 1.38 7.74 25.33
CA GLU A 163 0.78 8.97 25.85
C GLU A 163 1.66 10.20 25.63
N MET A 164 2.90 10.03 25.15
CA MET A 164 3.89 11.11 25.05
C MET A 164 3.35 12.33 24.31
N ALA A 165 2.76 12.16 23.12
CA ALA A 165 2.21 13.26 22.34
C ALA A 165 1.11 14.03 23.09
N GLN A 166 0.24 13.31 23.82
CA GLN A 166 -0.80 13.92 24.64
C GLN A 166 -0.19 14.68 25.84
N GLN A 167 0.80 14.10 26.50
CA GLN A 167 1.50 14.73 27.63
C GLN A 167 2.22 16.02 27.21
N PHE A 168 2.86 16.02 26.03
CA PHE A 168 3.42 17.25 25.45
C PHE A 168 2.32 18.23 25.04
N GLY A 169 1.22 17.77 24.45
CA GLY A 169 0.04 18.58 24.16
C GLY A 169 -0.46 19.36 25.39
N MET A 170 -0.59 18.68 26.53
CA MET A 170 -0.99 19.29 27.80
C MET A 170 -0.01 20.38 28.27
N LEU A 171 1.31 20.24 28.02
CA LEU A 171 2.27 21.31 28.35
C LEU A 171 1.97 22.61 27.59
N LEU A 172 1.52 22.51 26.33
CA LEU A 172 1.14 23.68 25.53
C LEU A 172 -0.15 24.31 26.05
N GLU A 173 -1.13 23.50 26.46
CA GLU A 173 -2.43 23.96 26.96
C GLU A 173 -2.33 24.61 28.34
N ASP A 174 -1.65 23.96 29.29
CA ASP A 174 -1.50 24.42 30.67
C ASP A 174 -0.44 25.53 30.81
N MET A 175 0.36 25.76 29.77
CA MET A 175 1.45 26.77 29.70
C MET A 175 2.49 26.66 30.84
N THR A 176 2.53 25.52 31.52
CA THR A 176 3.33 25.30 32.72
C THR A 176 4.81 25.31 32.38
N SER A 177 5.59 26.19 33.01
CA SER A 177 7.03 26.34 32.77
C SER A 177 7.39 26.81 31.35
N SER A 178 6.48 27.50 30.67
CA SER A 178 6.80 28.21 29.43
C SER A 178 7.92 29.24 29.65
N ASP A 179 8.88 29.30 28.73
CA ASP A 179 10.12 30.07 28.83
C ASP A 179 10.39 30.93 27.58
N VAL A 180 9.38 31.05 26.71
CA VAL A 180 9.37 31.95 25.55
C VAL A 180 7.93 32.37 25.23
N THR A 181 7.78 33.61 24.76
CA THR A 181 6.50 34.14 24.25
C THR A 181 6.67 34.58 22.80
N PHE A 182 5.74 34.24 21.93
CA PHE A 182 5.69 34.71 20.54
C PHE A 182 4.54 35.70 20.37
N GLU A 183 4.83 36.83 19.74
CA GLU A 183 3.84 37.84 19.35
C GLU A 183 3.53 37.67 17.87
N VAL A 184 2.32 37.22 17.55
CA VAL A 184 1.88 36.91 16.17
C VAL A 184 0.56 37.60 15.91
N GLY A 185 0.53 38.54 14.96
CA GLY A 185 -0.69 39.28 14.62
C GLY A 185 -1.36 39.97 15.81
N GLY A 186 -0.58 40.41 16.81
CA GLY A 186 -1.10 41.03 18.04
C GLY A 186 -1.64 40.05 19.09
N LYS A 187 -1.50 38.73 18.88
CA LYS A 187 -1.78 37.70 19.89
C LYS A 187 -0.47 37.14 20.46
N SER A 188 -0.44 36.95 21.78
CA SER A 188 0.68 36.32 22.48
C SER A 188 0.50 34.80 22.59
N PHE A 189 1.56 34.05 22.32
CA PHE A 189 1.61 32.59 22.41
C PHE A 189 2.77 32.14 23.30
N HIS A 190 2.46 31.50 24.41
CA HIS A 190 3.47 30.93 25.30
C HIS A 190 3.90 29.54 24.83
N ALA A 191 5.20 29.25 24.89
CA ALA A 191 5.76 27.97 24.46
C ALA A 191 7.05 27.62 25.22
N HIS A 192 7.69 26.52 24.80
CA HIS A 192 8.87 25.96 25.45
C HIS A 192 10.03 25.88 24.46
N ARG A 193 11.13 26.57 24.75
CA ARG A 193 12.27 26.71 23.84
C ARG A 193 12.85 25.36 23.44
N LEU A 194 12.99 24.44 24.39
CA LEU A 194 13.59 23.12 24.15
C LEU A 194 12.72 22.27 23.22
N VAL A 195 11.39 22.30 23.39
CA VAL A 195 10.46 21.55 22.53
C VAL A 195 10.55 22.09 21.10
N LEU A 196 10.45 23.41 20.92
CA LEU A 196 10.55 24.06 19.62
C LEU A 196 11.88 23.77 18.92
N ALA A 197 12.99 23.92 19.63
CA ALA A 197 14.33 23.67 19.11
C ALA A 197 14.60 22.21 18.76
N THR A 198 13.91 21.27 19.41
CA THR A 198 14.01 19.84 19.07
C THR A 198 13.25 19.53 17.79
N ARG A 199 12.14 20.22 17.54
CA ARG A 199 11.21 19.94 16.45
C ARG A 199 11.47 20.76 15.19
N SER A 200 12.21 21.86 15.30
CA SER A 200 12.56 22.75 14.20
C SER A 200 14.00 23.25 14.31
N PRO A 201 14.86 23.02 13.30
CA PRO A 201 16.21 23.56 13.30
C PRO A 201 16.22 25.09 13.19
N VAL A 202 15.19 25.69 12.58
CA VAL A 202 15.04 27.15 12.48
C VAL A 202 14.74 27.75 13.86
N PHE A 203 13.79 27.18 14.61
CA PHE A 203 13.56 27.60 16.00
C PHE A 203 14.79 27.35 16.87
N LYS A 204 15.53 26.24 16.66
CA LYS A 204 16.79 26.00 17.38
C LYS A 204 17.80 27.13 17.14
N ALA A 205 18.00 27.52 15.88
CA ALA A 205 18.90 28.61 15.53
C ALA A 205 18.42 29.97 16.08
N GLN A 206 17.12 30.25 16.02
CA GLN A 206 16.53 31.50 16.50
C GLN A 206 16.59 31.62 18.04
N LEU A 207 16.38 30.51 18.75
CA LEU A 207 16.29 30.50 20.22
C LEU A 207 17.63 30.25 20.91
N PHE A 208 18.55 29.52 20.30
CA PHE A 208 19.82 29.13 20.92
C PHE A 208 21.05 29.48 20.09
N GLY A 209 20.88 29.91 18.84
CA GLY A 209 21.99 30.30 17.97
C GLY A 209 22.52 31.71 18.26
N SER A 210 23.52 32.10 17.49
CA SER A 210 24.16 33.42 17.53
C SER A 210 23.22 34.58 17.15
N MET A 211 22.06 34.27 16.57
CA MET A 211 21.00 35.23 16.24
C MET A 211 20.04 35.50 17.41
N ARG A 212 20.24 34.87 18.57
CA ARG A 212 19.45 35.12 19.77
C ARG A 212 19.72 36.55 20.26
N ASP A 213 18.72 37.41 20.15
CA ASP A 213 18.72 38.66 20.91
C ASP A 213 18.57 38.32 22.39
N THR A 214 19.66 38.43 23.15
CA THR A 214 19.70 38.05 24.57
C THR A 214 18.85 38.96 25.45
N ARG A 215 18.32 40.07 24.89
CA ARG A 215 17.48 41.05 25.60
C ARG A 215 15.99 40.86 25.38
N MET A 216 15.57 40.00 24.45
CA MET A 216 14.14 39.80 24.15
C MET A 216 13.61 38.51 24.79
N GLU A 217 12.65 38.67 25.70
CA GLU A 217 11.83 37.57 26.23
C GLU A 217 10.69 37.18 25.28
N SER A 218 10.30 38.09 24.38
CA SER A 218 9.27 37.88 23.36
C SER A 218 9.82 37.95 21.93
N LEU A 219 9.34 37.07 21.06
CA LEU A 219 9.72 37.01 19.64
C LEU A 219 8.55 37.39 18.75
N VAL A 220 8.72 38.42 17.92
CA VAL A 220 7.67 38.89 17.00
C VAL A 220 7.73 38.10 15.69
N ILE A 221 6.58 37.61 15.23
CA ILE A 221 6.39 36.98 13.92
C ILE A 221 5.44 37.85 13.09
N CYS A 222 5.98 38.58 12.11
CA CYS A 222 5.25 39.60 11.35
C CYS A 222 4.44 39.05 10.15
N GLU A 223 4.78 37.87 9.63
CA GLU A 223 4.24 37.35 8.36
C GLU A 223 3.59 35.97 8.56
N MET A 224 2.72 35.85 9.55
CA MET A 224 1.95 34.64 9.81
C MET A 224 0.64 35.00 10.49
N GLU A 225 -0.45 34.41 10.03
CA GLU A 225 -1.74 34.55 10.71
C GLU A 225 -1.69 33.84 12.08
N PRO A 226 -2.30 34.41 13.14
CA PRO A 226 -2.27 33.79 14.46
C PRO A 226 -2.85 32.37 14.50
N GLU A 227 -3.88 32.08 13.69
CA GLU A 227 -4.48 30.75 13.64
C GLU A 227 -3.54 29.72 12.97
N VAL A 228 -2.82 30.10 11.93
CA VAL A 228 -1.78 29.25 11.30
C VAL A 228 -0.68 28.93 12.31
N PHE A 229 -0.21 29.94 13.05
CA PHE A 229 0.81 29.74 14.08
C PHE A 229 0.32 28.84 15.22
N LYS A 230 -0.95 28.98 15.62
CA LYS A 230 -1.59 28.10 16.61
C LYS A 230 -1.61 26.64 16.15
N VAL A 231 -1.97 26.38 14.89
CA VAL A 231 -1.97 25.03 14.30
C VAL A 231 -0.55 24.47 14.20
N LEU A 232 0.42 25.30 13.80
CA LEU A 232 1.84 24.94 13.78
C LEU A 232 2.34 24.51 15.18
N LEU A 233 2.06 25.32 16.22
CA LEU A 233 2.39 24.97 17.59
C LEU A 233 1.70 23.69 18.04
N HIS A 234 0.40 23.55 17.77
CA HIS A 234 -0.32 22.32 18.08
C HIS A 234 0.38 21.10 17.49
N TYR A 235 0.76 21.13 16.22
CA TYR A 235 1.47 20.03 15.57
C TYR A 235 2.84 19.75 16.18
N ILE A 236 3.60 20.79 16.56
CA ILE A 236 4.91 20.63 17.18
C ILE A 236 4.84 19.81 18.47
N TYR A 237 3.79 20.04 19.29
CA TYR A 237 3.59 19.38 20.58
C TYR A 237 2.84 18.04 20.48
N ASN A 238 1.87 17.91 19.56
CA ASN A 238 0.96 16.77 19.50
C ASN A 238 1.27 15.79 18.36
N GLU A 239 2.21 16.13 17.46
CA GLU A 239 2.56 15.36 16.25
C GLU A 239 1.37 15.10 15.29
N SER A 240 0.28 15.83 15.49
CA SER A 240 -0.98 15.70 14.79
C SER A 240 -1.61 17.07 14.57
N LEU A 241 -2.38 17.19 13.49
CA LEU A 241 -3.16 18.39 13.20
C LEU A 241 -4.46 18.37 14.00
N PRO A 242 -4.93 19.53 14.51
CA PRO A 242 -6.22 19.61 15.14
C PRO A 242 -7.33 19.34 14.11
N SER A 243 -8.54 19.01 14.58
CA SER A 243 -9.69 18.92 13.68
C SER A 243 -9.94 20.28 13.03
N MET A 244 -9.74 20.38 11.72
CA MET A 244 -9.99 21.60 10.94
C MET A 244 -11.44 21.68 10.44
N ASP A 245 -12.35 20.96 11.10
CA ASP A 245 -13.75 20.79 10.71
C ASP A 245 -14.73 21.72 11.47
N HIS A 246 -14.20 22.70 12.20
CA HIS A 246 -15.00 23.63 12.99
C HIS A 246 -15.74 24.67 12.12
N GLY A 247 -16.73 24.23 11.35
CA GLY A 247 -17.69 25.09 10.64
C GLY A 247 -17.10 26.02 9.58
N ALA A 248 -15.80 25.90 9.29
CA ALA A 248 -15.13 26.67 8.26
C ALA A 248 -15.51 26.12 6.88
N ASP A 249 -15.85 27.04 5.96
CA ASP A 249 -16.03 26.73 4.55
C ASP A 249 -14.77 26.00 4.01
N ARG A 250 -14.97 25.10 3.07
CA ARG A 250 -13.91 24.30 2.45
C ARG A 250 -12.79 25.19 1.88
N ALA A 251 -13.15 26.36 1.34
CA ALA A 251 -12.19 27.36 0.87
C ALA A 251 -11.25 27.85 1.98
N ASN A 252 -11.79 28.19 3.16
CA ASN A 252 -10.99 28.65 4.30
C ASN A 252 -10.04 27.55 4.82
N ARG A 253 -10.48 26.29 4.78
CA ARG A 253 -9.62 25.15 5.15
C ARG A 253 -8.46 25.00 4.18
N HIS A 254 -8.72 25.17 2.89
CA HIS A 254 -7.70 25.08 1.85
C HIS A 254 -6.65 26.20 2.01
N GLU A 255 -7.10 27.44 2.21
CA GLU A 255 -6.23 28.59 2.47
C GLU A 255 -5.37 28.39 3.73
N MET A 256 -5.97 27.88 4.82
CA MET A 256 -5.26 27.51 6.04
C MET A 256 -4.16 26.45 5.78
N LEU A 257 -4.44 25.43 4.97
CA LEU A 257 -3.47 24.41 4.60
C LEU A 257 -2.33 24.97 3.73
N CYS A 258 -2.64 25.88 2.81
CA CYS A 258 -1.64 26.61 2.04
C CYS A 258 -0.68 27.39 2.96
N HIS A 259 -1.21 28.22 3.87
CA HIS A 259 -0.36 28.95 4.81
C HIS A 259 0.39 28.06 5.79
N LEU A 260 -0.20 26.92 6.18
CA LEU A 260 0.48 25.95 7.02
C LEU A 260 1.64 25.26 6.28
N LEU A 261 1.50 25.00 4.98
CA LEU A 261 2.59 24.48 4.14
C LEU A 261 3.77 25.47 4.10
N GLU A 262 3.48 26.76 3.91
CA GLU A 262 4.50 27.83 3.96
C GLU A 262 5.17 27.91 5.34
N ALA A 263 4.39 27.80 6.42
CA ALA A 263 4.91 27.80 7.78
C ALA A 263 5.80 26.57 8.03
N ALA A 264 5.39 25.40 7.56
CA ALA A 264 6.14 24.16 7.70
C ALA A 264 7.49 24.22 6.99
N ASP A 265 7.54 24.79 5.78
CA ASP A 265 8.79 25.02 5.05
C ASP A 265 9.67 26.06 5.75
N ARG A 266 9.09 27.22 6.12
CA ARG A 266 9.79 28.30 6.83
C ARG A 266 10.49 27.83 8.10
N TYR A 267 9.86 26.94 8.85
CA TYR A 267 10.42 26.38 10.09
C TYR A 267 11.10 25.01 9.89
N ALA A 268 11.25 24.55 8.65
CA ALA A 268 11.89 23.29 8.27
C ALA A 268 11.34 22.07 9.03
N ILE A 269 10.01 21.95 9.11
CA ILE A 269 9.30 20.82 9.72
C ILE A 269 8.83 19.89 8.60
N GLU A 270 9.76 19.09 8.08
CA GLU A 270 9.59 18.31 6.85
C GLU A 270 8.35 17.40 6.85
N ARG A 271 8.10 16.68 7.95
CA ARG A 271 6.93 15.79 8.03
C ARG A 271 5.61 16.58 7.92
N LEU A 272 5.54 17.78 8.51
CA LEU A 272 4.34 18.62 8.40
C LEU A 272 4.16 19.11 6.97
N LYS A 273 5.26 19.48 6.30
CA LYS A 273 5.27 19.91 4.90
C LYS A 273 4.64 18.83 4.00
N VAL A 274 5.11 17.59 4.12
CA VAL A 274 4.57 16.44 3.36
C VAL A 274 3.10 16.15 3.70
N ILE A 275 2.69 16.29 4.96
CA ILE A 275 1.28 16.14 5.36
C ILE A 275 0.41 17.20 4.66
N CYS A 276 0.85 18.45 4.64
CA CYS A 276 0.14 19.53 3.96
C CYS A 276 0.07 19.28 2.45
N GLU A 277 1.16 18.83 1.82
CA GLU A 277 1.17 18.45 0.39
C GLU A 277 0.13 17.36 0.08
N SER A 278 0.07 16.32 0.91
CA SER A 278 -0.89 15.22 0.74
C SER A 278 -2.34 15.70 0.89
N MET A 279 -2.63 16.53 1.89
CA MET A 279 -3.98 17.07 2.11
C MET A 279 -4.41 18.01 0.98
N LEU A 280 -3.53 18.90 0.52
CA LEU A 280 -3.79 19.81 -0.60
C LEU A 280 -4.03 19.04 -1.91
N LEU A 281 -3.28 17.95 -2.13
CA LEU A 281 -3.47 17.09 -3.29
C LEU A 281 -4.83 16.38 -3.28
N LEU A 282 -5.25 15.87 -2.13
CA LEU A 282 -6.54 15.19 -1.97
C LEU A 282 -7.74 16.15 -2.11
N ASP A 283 -7.55 17.41 -1.76
CA ASP A 283 -8.57 18.45 -1.85
C ASP A 283 -8.55 19.23 -3.18
N LEU A 284 -7.70 18.85 -4.14
CA LEU A 284 -7.49 19.60 -5.37
C LEU A 284 -8.75 19.65 -6.25
N ASP A 285 -9.12 20.86 -6.68
CA ASP A 285 -10.23 21.14 -7.58
C ASP A 285 -9.96 22.32 -8.51
N VAL A 286 -10.98 22.73 -9.28
CA VAL A 286 -10.88 23.81 -10.27
C VAL A 286 -10.68 25.19 -9.62
N GLU A 287 -11.29 25.42 -8.46
CA GLU A 287 -11.24 26.72 -7.76
C GLU A 287 -9.90 26.93 -7.06
N ASN A 288 -9.30 25.85 -6.53
CA ASN A 288 -8.14 25.93 -5.66
C ASN A 288 -6.80 25.60 -6.35
N VAL A 289 -6.79 24.87 -7.49
CA VAL A 289 -5.55 24.40 -8.13
C VAL A 289 -4.55 25.52 -8.48
N ALA A 290 -5.03 26.71 -8.84
CA ALA A 290 -4.18 27.85 -9.14
C ALA A 290 -3.44 28.35 -7.89
N MET A 291 -4.13 28.42 -6.75
CA MET A 291 -3.55 28.79 -5.45
C MET A 291 -2.59 27.69 -4.96
N THR A 292 -2.99 26.42 -5.04
CA THR A 292 -2.14 25.29 -4.66
C THR A 292 -0.85 25.25 -5.48
N LEU A 293 -0.93 25.51 -6.80
CA LEU A 293 0.24 25.56 -7.68
C LEU A 293 1.21 26.70 -7.29
N ALA A 294 0.68 27.88 -6.95
CA ALA A 294 1.49 29.02 -6.52
C ALA A 294 2.33 28.67 -5.29
N VAL A 295 1.68 28.13 -4.25
CA VAL A 295 2.33 27.75 -2.99
C VAL A 295 3.28 26.58 -3.22
N ALA A 296 2.88 25.57 -3.99
CA ALA A 296 3.73 24.42 -4.28
C ALA A 296 5.04 24.80 -4.95
N GLU A 297 5.02 25.73 -5.92
CA GLU A 297 6.26 26.18 -6.54
C GLU A 297 7.11 26.99 -5.57
N GLN A 298 6.49 27.93 -4.84
CA GLN A 298 7.19 28.82 -3.90
C GLN A 298 7.92 28.04 -2.81
N GLN A 299 7.32 26.94 -2.33
CA GLN A 299 7.90 26.06 -1.32
C GLN A 299 8.71 24.89 -1.93
N HIS A 300 8.95 24.91 -3.25
CA HIS A 300 9.69 23.88 -3.99
C HIS A 300 9.15 22.45 -3.84
N CYS A 301 7.85 22.29 -3.67
CA CYS A 301 7.12 21.03 -3.55
C CYS A 301 6.91 20.39 -4.93
N LYS A 302 7.92 19.65 -5.43
CA LYS A 302 7.92 19.10 -6.80
C LYS A 302 6.75 18.16 -7.10
N GLN A 303 6.36 17.31 -6.13
CA GLN A 303 5.30 16.34 -6.34
C GLN A 303 3.94 17.04 -6.47
N LEU A 304 3.63 17.94 -5.54
CA LEU A 304 2.41 18.74 -5.59
C LEU A 304 2.35 19.62 -6.84
N THR A 305 3.47 20.24 -7.23
CA THR A 305 3.57 21.03 -8.47
C THR A 305 3.21 20.20 -9.69
N ASN A 306 3.81 19.01 -9.84
CA ASN A 306 3.54 18.13 -10.96
C ASN A 306 2.07 17.67 -10.99
N ALA A 307 1.49 17.37 -9.83
CA ALA A 307 0.09 16.97 -9.73
C ALA A 307 -0.86 18.12 -10.12
N CYS A 308 -0.57 19.36 -9.73
CA CYS A 308 -1.35 20.53 -10.16
C CYS A 308 -1.28 20.72 -11.68
N LEU A 309 -0.08 20.58 -12.27
CA LEU A 309 0.09 20.66 -13.73
C LEU A 309 -0.65 19.54 -14.47
N GLU A 310 -0.68 18.32 -13.91
CA GLU A 310 -1.43 17.19 -14.45
C GLU A 310 -2.95 17.39 -14.35
N PHE A 311 -3.42 17.98 -13.26
CA PHE A 311 -4.84 18.33 -13.10
C PHE A 311 -5.31 19.35 -14.14
N MET A 312 -4.45 20.32 -14.47
CA MET A 312 -4.73 21.35 -15.48
C MET A 312 -4.49 20.90 -16.92
N GLU A 313 -3.99 19.67 -17.16
CA GLU A 313 -3.66 19.18 -18.51
C GLU A 313 -4.87 19.12 -19.47
N PRO A 314 -6.06 18.61 -19.06
CA PRO A 314 -7.21 18.56 -19.95
C PRO A 314 -7.70 19.96 -20.32
N PRO A 315 -7.99 20.25 -21.62
CA PRO A 315 -8.40 21.59 -22.06
C PRO A 315 -9.68 22.07 -21.37
N GLU A 316 -10.62 21.16 -21.11
CA GLU A 316 -11.86 21.46 -20.37
C GLU A 316 -11.59 21.93 -18.94
N LYS A 317 -10.62 21.32 -18.26
CA LYS A 317 -10.20 21.71 -16.92
C LYS A 317 -9.46 23.03 -16.93
N MET A 318 -8.55 23.22 -17.88
CA MET A 318 -7.83 24.49 -18.05
C MET A 318 -8.79 25.66 -18.30
N GLU A 319 -9.78 25.49 -19.18
CA GLU A 319 -10.78 26.53 -19.45
C GLU A 319 -11.58 26.90 -18.19
N ALA A 320 -11.99 25.90 -17.41
CA ALA A 320 -12.67 26.12 -16.15
C ALA A 320 -11.77 26.85 -15.12
N VAL A 321 -10.49 26.47 -15.02
CA VAL A 321 -9.53 27.11 -14.10
C VAL A 321 -9.25 28.56 -14.51
N VAL A 322 -9.13 28.86 -15.81
CA VAL A 322 -8.92 30.23 -16.30
C VAL A 322 -10.06 31.18 -15.91
N ALA A 323 -11.27 30.65 -15.72
CA ALA A 323 -12.43 31.41 -15.29
C ALA A 323 -12.45 31.71 -13.77
N THR A 324 -11.58 31.11 -12.95
CA THR A 324 -11.60 31.28 -11.49
C THR A 324 -10.84 32.52 -11.02
N ASP A 325 -11.25 33.05 -9.87
CA ASP A 325 -10.57 34.18 -9.24
C ASP A 325 -9.14 33.82 -8.82
N GLY A 326 -8.90 32.58 -8.39
CA GLY A 326 -7.58 32.07 -8.02
C GLY A 326 -6.58 32.14 -9.18
N TYR A 327 -7.01 31.81 -10.41
CA TYR A 327 -6.15 31.94 -11.59
C TYR A 327 -5.86 33.40 -11.94
N ASN A 328 -6.84 34.30 -11.79
CA ASN A 328 -6.64 35.72 -12.00
C ASN A 328 -5.65 36.32 -10.99
N GLN A 329 -5.66 35.85 -9.75
CA GLN A 329 -4.69 36.23 -8.73
C GLN A 329 -3.29 35.70 -9.06
N LEU A 330 -3.17 34.42 -9.41
CA LEU A 330 -1.91 33.83 -9.89
C LEU A 330 -1.30 34.62 -11.06
N LYS A 331 -2.14 35.06 -12.01
CA LYS A 331 -1.73 35.88 -13.16
C LYS A 331 -1.14 37.23 -12.76
N ARG A 332 -1.64 37.85 -11.68
CA ARG A 332 -1.16 39.13 -11.16
C ARG A 332 0.11 38.97 -10.35
N ASP A 333 0.14 37.97 -9.47
CA ASP A 333 1.17 37.84 -8.44
C ASP A 333 2.39 37.06 -8.95
N GLN A 334 2.19 36.04 -9.80
CA GLN A 334 3.26 35.14 -10.27
C GLN A 334 3.09 34.75 -11.76
N PRO A 335 3.22 35.70 -12.71
CA PRO A 335 3.02 35.43 -14.14
C PRO A 335 4.01 34.41 -14.73
N ALA A 336 5.18 34.22 -14.11
CA ALA A 336 6.16 33.22 -14.52
C ALA A 336 5.62 31.78 -14.47
N LEU A 337 4.71 31.48 -13.54
CA LEU A 337 4.11 30.14 -13.43
C LEU A 337 3.19 29.81 -14.59
N LEU A 338 2.56 30.83 -15.20
CA LEU A 338 1.73 30.64 -16.37
C LEU A 338 2.55 30.14 -17.57
N PHE A 339 3.78 30.63 -17.72
CA PHE A 339 4.70 30.13 -18.74
C PHE A 339 5.06 28.65 -18.49
N LYS A 340 5.29 28.25 -17.24
CA LYS A 340 5.56 26.85 -16.88
C LYS A 340 4.37 25.93 -17.16
N VAL A 341 3.15 26.39 -16.88
CA VAL A 341 1.91 25.69 -17.23
C VAL A 341 1.82 25.48 -18.75
N TRP A 342 2.12 26.52 -19.52
CA TRP A 342 2.13 26.44 -20.98
C TRP A 342 3.24 25.50 -21.51
N GLU A 343 4.47 25.63 -21.02
CA GLU A 343 5.59 24.79 -21.42
C GLU A 343 5.34 23.31 -21.12
N SER A 344 4.81 22.99 -19.94
CA SER A 344 4.47 21.61 -19.57
C SER A 344 3.40 21.01 -20.47
N SER A 345 2.42 21.82 -20.89
CA SER A 345 1.39 21.44 -21.86
C SER A 345 1.97 21.15 -23.24
N VAL A 346 2.96 21.92 -23.70
CA VAL A 346 3.62 21.74 -25.00
C VAL A 346 4.54 20.51 -25.01
N HIS A 347 5.38 20.34 -23.98
CA HIS A 347 6.32 19.22 -23.89
C HIS A 347 5.60 17.86 -23.79
N ARG A 348 4.44 17.81 -23.10
CA ARG A 348 3.65 16.57 -22.94
C ARG A 348 2.84 16.20 -24.19
N ARG A 349 2.39 17.18 -24.99
CA ARG A 349 1.79 16.94 -26.32
C ARG A 349 2.79 16.30 -27.28
N SER A 350 4.00 16.88 -27.37
CA SER A 350 5.11 16.33 -28.17
C SER A 350 5.49 14.90 -27.75
N SER A 351 5.50 14.61 -26.45
CA SER A 351 5.79 13.27 -25.91
C SER A 351 4.67 12.23 -26.16
N LYS A 352 3.40 12.67 -26.23
CA LYS A 352 2.25 11.80 -26.57
C LYS A 352 2.22 11.47 -28.07
N GLU A 353 2.54 12.44 -28.93
CA GLU A 353 2.67 12.26 -30.38
C GLU A 353 3.80 11.26 -30.73
N THR A 354 4.99 11.42 -30.16
CA THR A 354 6.10 10.47 -30.37
C THR A 354 5.80 9.04 -29.89
N ARG A 355 5.02 8.89 -28.81
CA ARG A 355 4.58 7.57 -28.32
C ARG A 355 3.48 6.92 -29.18
N ALA A 356 2.64 7.72 -29.82
CA ALA A 356 1.62 7.24 -30.75
C ALA A 356 2.25 6.76 -32.06
N ASP A 357 3.20 7.53 -32.59
CA ASP A 357 3.93 7.17 -33.82
C ASP A 357 4.78 5.91 -33.64
N ALA A 358 5.41 5.72 -32.48
CA ALA A 358 6.17 4.51 -32.15
C ALA A 358 5.32 3.25 -31.90
N ARG A 359 3.99 3.37 -31.82
CA ARG A 359 3.06 2.23 -31.72
C ARG A 359 2.38 1.89 -33.05
N MET A 360 2.46 2.78 -34.04
CA MET A 360 1.92 2.59 -35.40
C MET A 360 2.97 2.13 -36.42
N ALA A 361 4.26 2.20 -36.06
CA ALA A 361 5.38 1.55 -36.75
C ALA A 361 5.69 0.21 -36.08
#